data_AF-A0A5B6UDT1-F1
#
_entry.id   AF-A0A5B6UDT1-F1
#
_cell.length_a   1.000
_cell.length_b   1.000
_cell.length_c   1.000
_cell.angle_alpha   90.00
_cell.angle_beta   90.00
_cell.angle_gamma   90.00
#
_symmetry.space_group_name_H-M   'P 1'
#
loop_
_entity.id
_entity.type
_entity.pdbx_description
1 polymer ?
#
loop_
_entity_poly.entity_id
_entity_poly.type
_entity_poly.pdbx_seq_one_letter_code
_entity_poly.pdbx_strand_id
1 'polypeptide(L)'
;MVGSGSADRSKEAVGMMALHEALRTVCLNSDWTYSVFWTIRPRPRVRGGNGCKVGDDNGSLMLMWEDGFCKGRVTTECLEEIEGEDPVRKAFSKMSIQLYNYGEGWVLGRLMGKVASDKCHKWLPTEWTDQFDSGIQTIAVIQAGHGLLQLGSCKIVSLI
;
A
#
# COMPACT_ATOMS: atom_id res chain seq x y z
N MET A 1 22.37 -31.42 9.79
CA MET A 1 21.74 -30.16 10.23
C MET A 1 20.42 -30.01 9.49
N VAL A 2 19.32 -30.42 10.13
CA VAL A 2 17.96 -30.35 9.58
C VAL A 2 17.15 -29.48 10.54
N GLY A 3 16.36 -28.54 10.00
CA GLY A 3 15.24 -27.93 10.72
C GLY A 3 15.44 -26.49 11.22
N SER A 4 15.35 -25.51 10.31
CA SER A 4 14.95 -24.13 10.68
C SER A 4 13.88 -23.57 9.73
N GLY A 5 13.83 -24.06 8.49
CA GLY A 5 12.89 -23.57 7.48
C GLY A 5 11.40 -23.78 7.78
N SER A 6 11.01 -24.70 8.68
CA SER A 6 9.59 -24.88 9.03
C SER A 6 9.12 -23.87 10.06
N ALA A 7 9.95 -23.58 11.07
CA ALA A 7 9.59 -22.64 12.14
C ALA A 7 9.58 -21.18 11.62
N ASP A 8 10.52 -20.84 10.73
CA ASP A 8 10.55 -19.52 10.10
C ASP A 8 9.36 -19.32 9.16
N ARG A 9 9.03 -20.31 8.32
CA ARG A 9 7.82 -20.26 7.46
C ARG A 9 6.53 -20.15 8.25
N SER A 10 6.42 -20.85 9.39
CA SER A 10 5.24 -20.74 10.26
C SER A 10 5.13 -19.35 10.89
N LYS A 11 6.24 -18.75 11.33
CA LYS A 11 6.26 -17.37 11.85
C LYS A 11 5.91 -16.35 10.78
N GLU A 12 6.43 -16.52 9.57
CA GLU A 12 6.11 -15.68 8.41
C GLU A 12 4.62 -15.77 8.05
N ALA A 13 4.05 -16.98 8.00
CA ALA A 13 2.63 -17.19 7.74
C ALA A 13 1.74 -16.54 8.82
N VAL A 14 2.10 -16.68 10.10
CA VAL A 14 1.40 -16.02 11.22
C VAL A 14 1.50 -14.50 11.10
N GLY A 15 2.67 -13.97 10.71
CA GLY A 15 2.88 -12.54 10.46
C GLY A 15 2.00 -12.00 9.33
N MET A 16 1.91 -12.73 8.21
CA MET A 16 1.03 -12.37 7.09
C MET A 16 -0.43 -12.33 7.52
N MET A 17 -0.90 -13.34 8.27
CA MET A 17 -2.28 -13.38 8.76
C MET A 17 -2.57 -12.24 9.76
N ALA A 18 -1.60 -11.89 10.61
CA ALA A 18 -1.74 -10.80 11.56
C ALA A 18 -1.80 -9.43 10.87
N LEU A 19 -0.98 -9.21 9.83
CA LEU A 19 -1.03 -8.00 9.02
C LEU A 19 -2.38 -7.85 8.32
N HIS A 20 -2.85 -8.92 7.68
CA HIS A 20 -4.14 -8.93 7.02
C HIS A 20 -5.28 -8.57 7.96
N GLU A 21 -5.32 -9.19 9.14
CA GLU A 21 -6.38 -8.95 10.12
C GLU A 21 -6.30 -7.54 10.72
N ALA A 22 -5.10 -6.98 10.92
CA ALA A 22 -4.93 -5.60 11.35
C ALA A 22 -5.46 -4.61 10.31
N LEU A 23 -5.10 -4.79 9.04
CA LEU A 23 -5.58 -3.98 7.91
C LEU A 23 -7.11 -4.05 7.78
N ARG A 24 -7.67 -5.25 7.90
CA ARG A 24 -9.11 -5.49 7.93
C ARG A 24 -9.79 -4.76 9.09
N THR A 25 -9.24 -4.88 10.30
CA THR A 25 -9.78 -4.27 11.52
C THR A 25 -9.86 -2.75 11.39
N VAL A 26 -8.85 -2.11 10.78
CA VAL A 26 -8.87 -0.66 10.50
C VAL A 26 -10.10 -0.28 9.67
N CYS A 27 -10.38 -0.99 8.57
CA CYS A 27 -11.52 -0.69 7.70
C CYS A 27 -12.88 -1.07 8.28
N LEU A 28 -12.95 -2.09 9.15
CA LEU A 28 -14.20 -2.50 9.77
C LEU A 28 -14.63 -1.56 10.90
N ASN A 29 -13.68 -0.99 11.63
CA ASN A 29 -13.94 -0.12 12.78
C ASN A 29 -13.88 1.38 12.45
N SER A 30 -13.81 1.75 11.18
CA SER A 30 -13.75 3.13 10.74
C SER A 30 -14.46 3.35 9.40
N ASP A 31 -14.43 4.59 8.90
CA ASP A 31 -14.94 4.95 7.58
C ASP A 31 -13.96 4.66 6.42
N TRP A 32 -12.77 4.11 6.70
CA TRP A 32 -11.82 3.74 5.66
C TRP A 32 -12.37 2.60 4.80
N THR A 33 -12.47 2.85 3.49
CA THR A 33 -12.94 1.88 2.48
C THR A 33 -11.88 0.83 2.19
N TYR A 34 -10.61 1.22 2.13
CA TYR A 34 -9.50 0.28 1.99
C TYR A 34 -8.31 0.69 2.86
N SER A 35 -7.46 -0.29 3.14
CA SER A 35 -6.16 -0.14 3.80
C SER A 35 -5.11 -0.98 3.06
N VAL A 36 -3.91 -0.44 2.91
CA VAL A 36 -2.80 -1.07 2.18
C VAL A 36 -1.51 -0.85 2.96
N PHE A 37 -0.73 -1.90 3.14
CA PHE A 37 0.62 -1.79 3.70
C PHE A 37 1.67 -1.95 2.60
N TRP A 38 2.55 -0.97 2.51
CA TRP A 38 3.67 -0.93 1.57
C TRP A 38 4.99 -1.14 2.32
N THR A 39 5.70 -2.22 2.01
CA THR A 39 7.02 -2.50 2.59
C THR A 39 8.11 -1.72 1.89
N ILE A 40 9.08 -1.17 2.63
CA ILE A 40 10.33 -0.67 2.06
C ILE A 40 11.32 -1.82 1.96
N ARG A 41 11.81 -2.15 0.77
CA ARG A 41 12.80 -3.21 0.54
C ARG A 41 13.93 -2.73 -0.39
N PRO A 42 15.12 -3.34 -0.31
CA PRO A 42 16.18 -3.10 -1.28
C PRO A 42 15.78 -3.58 -2.67
N ARG A 43 16.13 -2.80 -3.69
CA ARG A 43 15.99 -3.15 -5.11
C ARG A 43 16.92 -4.31 -5.45
N PRO A 44 16.43 -5.38 -6.08
CA PRO A 44 17.29 -6.46 -6.57
C PRO A 44 18.29 -5.88 -7.58
N ARG A 45 19.58 -5.84 -7.21
CA ARG A 45 20.64 -5.40 -8.13
C ARG A 45 20.82 -6.47 -9.20
N VAL A 46 20.76 -6.09 -10.47
CA VAL A 46 21.16 -6.99 -11.57
C VAL A 46 22.66 -7.28 -11.38
N ARG A 47 23.02 -8.56 -11.25
CA ARG A 47 24.40 -9.00 -11.08
C ARG A 47 25.14 -8.84 -12.40
N GLY A 48 25.60 -7.63 -12.71
CA GLY A 48 26.35 -7.35 -13.94
C GLY A 48 26.39 -5.87 -14.30
N GLY A 49 27.27 -5.11 -13.65
CA GLY A 49 27.56 -3.73 -14.03
C GLY A 49 28.68 -3.18 -13.16
N ASN A 50 29.81 -2.88 -13.77
CA ASN A 50 31.02 -2.38 -13.10
C ASN A 50 30.72 -1.14 -12.22
N GLY A 51 31.15 -1.22 -10.97
CA GLY A 51 31.66 -0.09 -10.18
C GLY A 51 30.81 1.18 -10.17
N CYS A 52 29.62 1.14 -9.59
CA CYS A 52 28.94 2.36 -9.15
C CYS A 52 29.40 2.69 -7.72
N LYS A 53 29.96 3.87 -7.53
CA LYS A 53 30.49 4.41 -6.28
C LYS A 53 29.48 4.20 -5.14
N VAL A 54 29.98 3.75 -3.98
CA VAL A 54 29.24 3.79 -2.71
C VAL A 54 28.91 5.24 -2.42
N GLY A 55 27.66 5.62 -2.66
CA GLY A 55 27.19 6.98 -2.46
C GLY A 55 25.72 7.02 -2.85
N ASP A 56 24.87 7.24 -1.85
CA ASP A 56 23.41 7.14 -1.86
C ASP A 56 22.86 5.69 -1.74
N ASP A 57 22.75 5.20 -0.50
CA ASP A 57 22.09 3.93 -0.16
C ASP A 57 20.55 4.01 -0.26
N ASN A 58 20.00 5.22 -0.44
CA ASN A 58 18.57 5.52 -0.41
C ASN A 58 17.91 5.31 -1.79
N GLY A 59 18.61 5.64 -2.88
CA GLY A 59 18.19 5.42 -4.27
C GLY A 59 18.15 3.94 -4.68
N SER A 60 18.55 3.04 -3.78
CA SER A 60 18.42 1.59 -3.96
C SER A 60 17.16 1.00 -3.30
N LEU A 61 16.36 1.76 -2.56
CA LEU A 61 15.18 1.24 -1.86
C LEU A 61 13.90 1.43 -2.71
N MET A 62 12.94 0.52 -2.52
CA MET A 62 11.67 0.51 -3.24
C MET A 62 10.52 0.11 -2.32
N LEU A 63 9.35 0.67 -2.59
CA LEU A 63 8.10 0.33 -1.93
C LEU A 63 7.40 -0.76 -2.74
N MET A 64 7.02 -1.83 -2.05
CA MET A 64 6.31 -2.96 -2.61
C MET A 64 5.01 -3.19 -1.84
N TRP A 65 3.98 -3.65 -2.54
CA TRP A 65 2.76 -4.10 -1.90
C TRP A 65 3.05 -5.33 -1.03
N GLU A 66 2.75 -5.24 0.27
CA GLU A 66 2.82 -6.38 1.18
C GLU A 66 1.47 -7.07 1.26
N ASP A 67 0.46 -6.30 1.64
CA ASP A 67 -0.91 -6.75 1.76
C ASP A 67 -1.87 -5.55 1.74
N GLY A 68 -3.15 -5.82 1.49
CA GLY A 68 -4.20 -4.82 1.54
C GLY A 68 -5.56 -5.45 1.77
N PHE A 69 -6.45 -4.66 2.37
CA PHE A 69 -7.84 -5.00 2.57
C PHE A 69 -8.74 -3.93 1.96
N CYS A 70 -9.71 -4.36 1.14
CA CYS A 70 -10.74 -3.48 0.59
C CYS A 70 -12.12 -3.96 1.06
N LYS A 71 -12.84 -3.09 1.77
CA LYS A 71 -14.23 -3.33 2.16
C LYS A 71 -15.06 -3.41 0.88
N GLY A 72 -15.86 -4.47 0.74
CA GLY A 72 -16.92 -4.47 -0.28
C GLY A 72 -18.00 -3.48 0.16
N ARG A 73 -18.56 -2.70 -0.77
CA ARG A 73 -19.79 -1.99 -0.47
C ARG A 73 -20.84 -3.03 -0.12
N VAL A 74 -21.39 -2.98 1.09
CA VAL A 74 -22.61 -3.70 1.42
C VAL A 74 -23.71 -2.95 0.69
N THR A 75 -24.10 -3.42 -0.49
CA THR A 75 -25.37 -3.02 -1.10
C THR A 75 -26.45 -3.62 -0.21
N THR A 76 -26.94 -2.82 0.73
CA THR A 76 -28.16 -3.12 1.48
C THR A 76 -29.28 -3.23 0.47
N GLU A 77 -29.80 -4.44 0.34
CA GLU A 77 -31.00 -4.83 -0.41
C GLU A 77 -30.92 -4.72 -1.94
N CYS A 78 -31.63 -5.66 -2.56
CA CYS A 78 -32.04 -5.72 -3.96
C CYS A 78 -31.06 -6.42 -4.92
N LEU A 79 -31.59 -7.49 -5.51
CA LEU A 79 -31.14 -8.13 -6.72
C LEU A 79 -30.62 -7.08 -7.72
N GLU A 80 -29.37 -7.23 -8.15
CA GLU A 80 -28.93 -7.04 -9.53
C GLU A 80 -27.47 -7.52 -9.62
N GLU A 81 -27.32 -8.85 -9.69
CA GLU A 81 -26.16 -9.46 -10.35
C GLU A 81 -26.22 -9.12 -11.85
N ILE A 82 -25.75 -7.94 -12.27
CA ILE A 82 -25.37 -7.72 -13.67
C ILE A 82 -24.10 -6.84 -13.72
N GLU A 83 -22.96 -7.50 -13.94
CA GLU A 83 -21.77 -7.02 -14.68
C GLU A 83 -21.02 -5.73 -14.27
N GLY A 84 -21.26 -5.16 -13.08
CA GLY A 84 -20.48 -4.02 -12.59
C GLY A 84 -19.36 -4.41 -11.62
N GLU A 85 -18.13 -4.59 -12.07
CA GLU A 85 -16.96 -4.66 -11.17
C GLU A 85 -16.87 -3.36 -10.35
N ASP A 86 -16.88 -3.44 -9.01
CA ASP A 86 -16.78 -2.27 -8.13
C ASP A 86 -15.53 -1.44 -8.52
N PRO A 87 -15.70 -0.19 -8.97
CA PRO A 87 -14.59 0.60 -9.50
C PRO A 87 -13.50 0.83 -8.46
N VAL A 88 -13.86 0.88 -7.16
CA VAL A 88 -12.88 0.98 -6.07
C VAL A 88 -12.06 -0.29 -5.97
N ARG A 89 -12.70 -1.46 -6.04
CA ARG A 89 -12.01 -2.76 -6.02
C ARG A 89 -11.13 -2.96 -7.25
N LYS A 90 -11.55 -2.46 -8.41
CA LYS A 90 -10.76 -2.46 -9.64
C LYS A 90 -9.50 -1.60 -9.50
N ALA A 91 -9.66 -0.36 -9.03
CA ALA A 91 -8.53 0.55 -8.78
C ALA A 91 -7.57 0.01 -7.71
N PHE A 92 -8.12 -0.57 -6.64
CA PHE A 92 -7.38 -1.24 -5.59
C PHE A 92 -6.57 -2.43 -6.13
N SER A 93 -7.19 -3.29 -6.95
CA SER A 93 -6.50 -4.44 -7.53
C SER A 93 -5.35 -4.01 -8.44
N LYS A 94 -5.54 -2.98 -9.27
CA LYS A 94 -4.47 -2.37 -10.08
C LYS A 94 -3.33 -1.78 -9.24
N MET A 95 -3.62 -1.31 -8.03
CA MET A 95 -2.62 -0.73 -7.14
C MET A 95 -1.62 -1.79 -6.66
N SER A 96 -2.05 -3.04 -6.46
CA SER A 96 -1.20 -4.13 -5.95
C SER A 96 0.01 -4.49 -6.80
N ILE A 97 0.00 -4.10 -8.09
CA ILE A 97 1.10 -4.34 -9.03
C ILE A 97 2.00 -3.10 -9.21
N GLN A 98 1.72 -2.00 -8.52
CA GLN A 98 2.50 -0.78 -8.62
C GLN A 98 3.79 -0.89 -7.79
N LEU A 99 4.83 -0.20 -8.25
CA LEU A 99 6.17 -0.24 -7.66
C LEU A 99 6.72 1.17 -7.59
N TYR A 100 7.17 1.61 -6.40
CA TYR A 100 7.65 2.97 -6.22
C TYR A 100 9.10 3.01 -5.72
N ASN A 101 9.87 3.98 -6.17
CA ASN A 101 11.20 4.26 -5.63
C ASN A 101 11.07 4.96 -4.28
N TYR A 102 11.85 4.51 -3.30
CA TYR A 102 11.98 5.17 -2.02
C TYR A 102 12.79 6.46 -2.16
N GLY A 103 12.41 7.54 -1.46
CA GLY A 103 13.12 8.81 -1.49
C GLY A 103 12.99 9.67 -2.76
N GLU A 104 12.43 9.15 -3.86
CA GLU A 104 12.15 9.96 -5.04
C GLU A 104 10.87 10.81 -4.83
N GLY A 105 10.98 12.12 -5.10
CA GLY A 105 9.91 13.12 -4.88
C GLY A 105 8.96 13.35 -6.06
N TRP A 106 8.14 14.39 -5.93
CA TRP A 106 6.85 14.75 -6.57
C TRP A 106 6.72 14.79 -8.12
N VAL A 107 7.06 13.73 -8.85
CA VAL A 107 6.71 13.64 -10.28
C VAL A 107 6.33 12.21 -10.69
N LEU A 108 5.10 12.03 -11.17
CA LEU A 108 4.59 10.85 -11.89
C LEU A 108 4.64 9.54 -11.10
N GLY A 109 4.00 9.53 -9.93
CA GLY A 109 3.76 8.34 -9.08
C GLY A 109 4.63 8.31 -7.82
N ARG A 110 5.26 9.43 -7.45
CA ARG A 110 6.41 9.49 -6.53
C ARG A 110 6.11 10.25 -5.23
N LEU A 111 4.97 9.97 -4.61
CA LEU A 111 4.65 10.54 -3.28
C LEU A 111 5.06 9.61 -2.13
N MET A 112 4.86 8.31 -2.30
CA MET A 112 5.07 7.32 -1.24
C MET A 112 6.54 7.31 -0.77
N GLY A 113 7.51 7.34 -1.69
CA GLY A 113 8.93 7.31 -1.35
C GLY A 113 9.39 8.50 -0.51
N LYS A 114 8.84 9.70 -0.79
CA LYS A 114 9.14 10.91 -0.02
C LYS A 114 8.42 10.95 1.32
N VAL A 115 7.15 10.55 1.39
CA VAL A 115 6.41 10.44 2.67
C VAL A 115 7.17 9.53 3.65
N ALA A 116 7.69 8.42 3.14
CA ALA A 116 8.48 7.50 3.96
C ALA A 116 9.82 8.09 4.42
N SER A 117 10.52 8.81 3.52
CA SER A 117 11.78 9.48 3.84
C SER A 117 11.59 10.63 4.84
N ASP A 118 10.58 11.47 4.62
CA ASP A 118 10.31 12.70 5.40
C ASP A 118 9.60 12.40 6.73
N LYS A 119 9.16 11.15 6.97
CA LYS A 119 8.38 10.72 8.15
C LYS A 119 7.19 11.64 8.46
N CYS A 120 6.50 12.11 7.43
CA CYS A 120 5.40 13.09 7.55
C CYS A 120 4.07 12.52 7.05
N HIS A 121 2.94 13.12 7.42
CA HIS A 121 1.63 12.80 6.84
C HIS A 121 1.30 13.81 5.75
N LYS A 122 0.94 13.36 4.55
CA LYS A 122 0.69 14.28 3.42
C LYS A 122 -0.53 13.88 2.60
N TRP A 123 -1.30 14.89 2.21
CA TRP A 123 -2.61 14.76 1.56
C TRP A 123 -2.52 15.12 0.06
N LEU A 124 -3.00 14.21 -0.79
CA LEU A 124 -3.39 14.37 -2.21
C LEU A 124 -2.28 14.75 -3.24
N PRO A 125 -1.61 13.77 -3.88
CA PRO A 125 -0.95 13.93 -5.17
C PRO A 125 -1.94 13.73 -6.35
N THR A 126 -1.69 14.44 -7.44
CA THR A 126 -2.41 14.39 -8.75
C THR A 126 -2.34 13.05 -9.48
N GLU A 127 -1.69 12.04 -8.91
CA GLU A 127 -1.42 10.73 -9.52
C GLU A 127 -2.39 9.64 -9.04
N TRP A 128 -3.22 9.94 -8.04
CA TRP A 128 -4.28 9.04 -7.57
C TRP A 128 -5.59 9.22 -8.33
N THR A 129 -5.53 9.68 -9.58
CA THR A 129 -6.68 9.95 -10.43
C THR A 129 -7.57 8.71 -10.56
N ASP A 130 -6.98 7.53 -10.77
CA ASP A 130 -7.74 6.27 -10.80
C ASP A 130 -8.52 6.01 -9.50
N GLN A 131 -7.98 6.40 -8.34
CA GLN A 131 -8.67 6.26 -7.07
C GLN A 131 -9.78 7.31 -6.92
N PHE A 132 -9.53 8.58 -7.26
CA PHE A 132 -10.55 9.62 -7.21
C PHE A 132 -11.69 9.36 -8.20
N ASP A 133 -11.37 8.93 -9.42
CA ASP A 133 -12.34 8.52 -10.44
C ASP A 133 -13.16 7.30 -10.01
N SER A 134 -12.59 6.44 -9.16
CA SER A 134 -13.33 5.32 -8.55
C SER A 134 -14.28 5.73 -7.41
N GLY A 135 -14.27 7.01 -7.02
CA GLY A 135 -15.14 7.56 -5.97
C GLY A 135 -14.49 7.65 -4.59
N ILE A 136 -13.17 7.46 -4.49
CA ILE A 136 -12.43 7.78 -3.26
C ILE A 136 -12.37 9.29 -3.11
N GLN A 137 -12.65 9.80 -1.92
CA GLN A 137 -12.68 11.23 -1.61
C GLN A 137 -11.55 11.64 -0.66
N THR A 138 -11.00 10.70 0.10
CA THR A 138 -9.92 10.96 1.05
C THR A 138 -8.90 9.83 1.01
N ILE A 139 -7.62 10.18 0.94
CA ILE A 139 -6.51 9.23 1.03
C ILE A 139 -5.51 9.74 2.06
N ALA A 140 -5.15 8.88 3.00
CA ALA A 140 -4.13 9.11 4.02
C ALA A 140 -2.92 8.19 3.78
N VAL A 141 -1.71 8.68 4.03
CA VAL A 141 -0.50 7.86 4.06
C VAL A 141 0.26 8.14 5.35
N ILE A 142 0.58 7.08 6.10
CA ILE A 142 1.13 7.12 7.45
C ILE A 142 2.41 6.27 7.49
N GLN A 143 3.48 6.80 8.07
CA GLN A 143 4.70 6.01 8.32
C GLN A 143 4.45 4.97 9.41
N ALA A 144 4.73 3.70 9.11
CA ALA A 144 4.46 2.59 10.02
C ALA A 144 5.62 1.59 10.02
N GLY A 145 6.46 1.67 11.06
CA GLY A 145 7.61 0.78 11.23
C GLY A 145 8.57 0.84 10.03
N HIS A 146 8.63 -0.26 9.28
CA HIS A 146 9.50 -0.46 8.12
C HIS A 146 8.79 -0.22 6.78
N GLY A 147 7.62 0.42 6.81
CA GLY A 147 6.78 0.64 5.64
C GLY A 147 5.84 1.82 5.79
N LEU A 148 4.84 1.86 4.92
CA LEU A 148 3.79 2.87 4.86
C LEU A 148 2.41 2.22 4.91
N LEU A 149 1.52 2.77 5.73
CA LEU A 149 0.10 2.46 5.70
C LEU A 149 -0.64 3.50 4.87
N GLN A 150 -1.24 3.08 3.76
CA GLN A 150 -2.12 3.90 2.93
C GLN A 150 -3.57 3.53 3.20
N LEU A 151 -4.42 4.53 3.44
CA LEU A 151 -5.85 4.37 3.68
C LEU A 151 -6.62 5.19 2.66
N GLY A 152 -7.72 4.64 2.14
CA GLY A 152 -8.61 5.36 1.23
C GLY A 152 -10.06 5.25 1.68
N SER A 153 -10.81 6.34 1.56
CA SER A 153 -12.21 6.43 1.96
C SER A 153 -13.06 7.03 0.84
N CYS A 154 -14.22 6.45 0.59
CA CYS A 154 -15.27 7.04 -0.27
C CYS A 154 -15.94 8.27 0.36
N LYS A 155 -15.68 8.55 1.65
CA LYS A 155 -16.19 9.71 2.37
C LYS A 155 -15.07 10.70 2.65
N ILE A 156 -15.42 11.98 2.74
CA ILE A 156 -14.54 12.99 3.32
C ILE A 156 -14.33 12.65 4.80
N VAL A 157 -13.12 12.19 5.14
CA VAL A 157 -12.71 11.96 6.52
C VAL A 157 -11.93 13.19 6.96
N SER A 158 -12.40 13.86 8.02
CA SER A 158 -11.65 14.95 8.64
C SER A 158 -10.59 14.35 9.55
N LEU A 159 -9.31 14.57 9.25
CA LEU A 159 -8.22 14.20 10.14
C LEU A 159 -7.86 15.44 10.94
N ILE A 160 -8.44 15.49 12.14
CA ILE A 160 -8.23 16.55 13.12
C ILE A 160 -7.00 16.20 13.96
#